data_AF-A0A956MLI3-F1
#
_entry.id   AF-A0A956MLI3-F1
#
_cell.length_a   1.000
_cell.length_b   1.000
_cell.length_c   1.000
_cell.angle_alpha   90.00
_cell.angle_beta   90.00
_cell.angle_gamma   90.00
#
_symmetry.space_group_name_H-M   'P 1'
#
loop_
_entity.id
_entity.type
_entity.pdbx_description
1 polymer ?
#
loop_
_entity_poly.entity_id
_entity_poly.type
_entity_poly.pdbx_seq_one_letter_code
_entity_poly.pdbx_strand_id
1 'polypeptide(L)'
;MRRLRAMVAATAVCAAHGVSAIEAQEVPSPVAGASLQVTSSLTDGLAVARNAPIELTFSRPLLRPAERIAVFIDRTDVTGLFRAGARSMAYERGLILLPGGTHELVVYVVESASGTWREVHRQPFQTVGPLGFQPGRSDLSLTAATARRMTEGFDPEEAAPPEAVENVDLQFRLSTEHVRGALKVASQTALVGASERDKALRFYQRGDDAPRIDLSSYLLQASNGPVDLSVGHVSAGDQRHLVNRFSSRGATLAVRPGSRVDLSVAALNGSQEVGWDRLIGLDDGGHRLVTGTVGLEAFSTPG
;
A
#
# COMPACT_ATOMS: atom_id res chain seq x y z
N MET A 1 -21.47 -13.30 -59.68
CA MET A 1 -20.40 -12.94 -60.66
C MET A 1 -19.15 -12.67 -59.84
N ARG A 2 -17.95 -13.24 -59.98
CA ARG A 2 -17.29 -14.12 -60.96
C ARG A 2 -16.29 -14.97 -60.15
N ARG A 3 -16.15 -16.25 -60.51
CA ARG A 3 -15.10 -17.19 -60.06
C ARG A 3 -13.82 -16.97 -60.91
N LEU A 4 -12.65 -17.33 -60.37
CA LEU A 4 -11.49 -17.98 -61.04
C LEU A 4 -10.43 -18.26 -59.93
N ARG A 5 -10.04 -19.50 -59.57
CA ARG A 5 -9.14 -20.48 -60.26
C ARG A 5 -7.87 -19.80 -60.80
N ALA A 6 -6.64 -20.29 -60.68
CA ALA A 6 -5.95 -21.41 -60.05
C ALA A 6 -4.47 -21.23 -60.45
N MET A 7 -3.46 -21.66 -59.67
CA MET A 7 -2.29 -22.31 -60.28
C MET A 7 -1.50 -23.12 -59.26
N VAL A 8 -1.35 -24.39 -59.60
CA VAL A 8 -0.52 -25.42 -59.00
C VAL A 8 0.89 -25.29 -59.55
N ALA A 9 1.91 -25.38 -58.70
CA ALA A 9 3.25 -25.77 -59.11
C ALA A 9 3.73 -26.87 -58.14
N ALA A 10 3.76 -28.09 -58.67
CA ALA A 10 4.35 -29.26 -58.03
C ALA A 10 5.84 -29.29 -58.38
N THR A 11 6.68 -29.42 -57.36
CA THR A 11 8.06 -29.87 -57.53
C THR A 11 8.31 -30.98 -56.52
N ALA A 12 8.55 -32.17 -57.03
CA ALA A 12 8.92 -33.37 -56.29
C ALA A 12 10.45 -33.49 -56.18
N VAL A 13 10.88 -34.55 -55.48
CA VAL A 13 12.25 -35.13 -55.40
C VAL A 13 13.08 -34.51 -54.25
N CYS A 14 13.69 -35.23 -53.31
CA CYS A 14 14.09 -36.64 -53.21
C CYS A 14 14.09 -37.09 -51.73
N ALA A 15 13.79 -38.36 -51.50
CA ALA A 15 13.97 -39.00 -50.21
C ALA A 15 15.45 -39.34 -49.97
N ALA A 16 15.99 -38.95 -48.82
CA ALA A 16 17.21 -39.49 -48.26
C ALA A 16 16.90 -39.99 -46.84
N HIS A 17 16.98 -41.30 -46.67
CA HIS A 17 16.82 -41.99 -45.40
C HIS A 17 18.08 -41.75 -44.56
N GLY A 18 17.99 -40.84 -43.58
CA GLY A 18 18.97 -40.71 -42.51
C GLY A 18 18.40 -41.31 -41.23
N VAL A 19 18.78 -42.54 -40.93
CA VAL A 19 18.61 -43.12 -39.59
C VAL A 19 19.57 -42.39 -38.67
N SER A 20 19.11 -41.34 -37.99
CA SER A 20 19.85 -40.76 -36.87
C SER A 20 19.56 -41.58 -35.63
N ALA A 21 20.63 -42.18 -35.10
CA ALA A 21 20.64 -42.83 -33.81
C ALA A 21 20.04 -41.90 -32.74
N ILE A 22 19.08 -42.44 -31.98
CA ILE A 22 18.66 -41.84 -30.72
C ILE A 22 19.85 -42.01 -29.77
N GLU A 23 20.72 -41.00 -29.72
CA GLU A 23 21.64 -40.84 -28.59
C GLU A 23 20.78 -40.72 -27.34
N ALA A 24 20.89 -41.73 -26.48
CA ALA A 24 20.32 -41.72 -25.15
C ALA A 24 20.89 -40.48 -24.44
N GLN A 25 20.06 -39.44 -24.33
CA GLN A 25 20.37 -38.25 -23.58
C GLN A 25 20.51 -38.65 -22.12
N GLU A 26 21.75 -38.74 -21.68
CA GLU A 26 22.15 -39.02 -20.32
C GLU A 26 21.47 -37.99 -19.40
N VAL A 27 20.50 -38.44 -18.61
CA VAL A 27 19.90 -37.67 -17.53
C VAL A 27 21.03 -37.35 -16.56
N PRO A 28 21.46 -36.09 -16.38
CA PRO A 28 22.53 -35.80 -15.44
C PRO A 28 22.05 -36.19 -14.06
N SER A 29 22.72 -37.20 -13.50
CA SER A 29 22.57 -37.57 -12.09
C SER A 29 22.80 -36.33 -11.22
N PRO A 30 22.06 -36.14 -10.11
CA PRO A 30 22.25 -35.00 -9.24
C PRO A 30 23.68 -35.04 -8.70
N VAL A 31 24.50 -34.07 -9.11
CA VAL A 31 25.85 -33.87 -8.57
C VAL A 31 25.69 -33.50 -7.10
N ALA A 32 25.82 -34.49 -6.22
CA ALA A 32 25.97 -34.31 -4.80
C ALA A 32 27.28 -33.54 -4.56
N GLY A 33 27.19 -32.22 -4.43
CA GLY A 33 28.34 -31.32 -4.25
C GLY A 33 28.18 -29.93 -4.85
N ALA A 34 27.18 -29.68 -5.70
CA ALA A 34 26.96 -28.34 -6.25
C ALA A 34 26.35 -27.38 -5.21
N SER A 35 27.02 -26.25 -4.99
CA SER A 35 26.50 -25.16 -4.14
C SER A 35 25.19 -24.63 -4.71
N LEU A 36 24.17 -24.46 -3.86
CA LEU A 36 22.89 -23.89 -4.28
C LEU A 36 23.10 -22.45 -4.76
N GLN A 37 22.92 -22.22 -6.05
CA GLN A 37 22.78 -20.89 -6.66
C GLN A 37 21.31 -20.52 -6.76
N VAL A 38 21.01 -19.26 -6.45
CA VAL A 38 19.68 -18.66 -6.56
C VAL A 38 19.75 -17.50 -7.55
N THR A 39 18.74 -17.39 -8.40
CA THR A 39 18.56 -16.27 -9.33
C THR A 39 17.20 -15.64 -9.05
N SER A 40 17.09 -14.32 -9.17
CA SER A 40 15.83 -13.62 -9.01
C SER A 40 15.29 -13.13 -10.36
N SER A 41 13.98 -12.91 -10.44
CA SER A 41 13.33 -12.26 -11.59
C SER A 41 13.54 -10.74 -11.62
N LEU A 42 14.16 -10.16 -10.59
CA LEU A 42 14.46 -8.73 -10.54
C LEU A 42 15.58 -8.42 -11.53
N THR A 43 15.38 -7.39 -12.33
CA THR A 43 16.41 -6.92 -13.27
C THR A 43 17.17 -5.77 -12.65
N ASP A 44 18.49 -5.85 -12.67
CA ASP A 44 19.35 -4.80 -12.11
C ASP A 44 19.10 -3.45 -12.78
N GLY A 45 18.95 -2.42 -11.95
CA GLY A 45 18.73 -1.05 -12.40
C GLY A 45 17.31 -0.73 -12.88
N LEU A 46 16.39 -1.69 -12.93
CA LEU A 46 14.99 -1.43 -13.26
C LEU A 46 14.13 -1.31 -12.00
N ALA A 47 13.36 -0.23 -11.94
CA ALA A 47 12.37 -0.03 -10.90
C ALA A 47 11.18 -0.98 -11.11
N VAL A 48 10.80 -1.68 -10.05
CA VAL A 48 9.75 -2.68 -10.05
C VAL A 48 8.52 -2.12 -9.33
N ALA A 49 7.31 -2.46 -9.78
CA ALA A 49 6.10 -2.04 -9.08
C ALA A 49 6.03 -2.68 -7.69
N ARG A 50 5.49 -1.98 -6.69
CA ARG A 50 5.35 -2.51 -5.31
C ARG A 50 4.50 -3.78 -5.18
N ASN A 51 3.69 -4.11 -6.19
CA ASN A 51 2.88 -5.34 -6.27
C ASN A 51 3.42 -6.36 -7.28
N ALA A 52 4.61 -6.14 -7.82
CA ALA A 52 5.19 -7.06 -8.78
C ALA A 52 5.55 -8.39 -8.10
N PRO A 53 5.37 -9.52 -8.79
CA PRO A 53 5.86 -10.79 -8.29
C PRO A 53 7.40 -10.79 -8.26
N ILE A 54 7.97 -11.37 -7.19
CA ILE A 54 9.39 -11.69 -7.10
C ILE A 54 9.48 -13.21 -7.22
N GLU A 55 10.12 -13.71 -8.26
CA GLU A 55 10.39 -15.14 -8.43
C GLU A 55 11.86 -15.42 -8.18
N LEU A 56 12.11 -16.43 -7.35
CA LEU A 56 13.43 -16.99 -7.07
C LEU A 56 13.51 -18.35 -7.73
N THR A 57 14.55 -18.58 -8.53
CA THR A 57 14.80 -19.86 -9.20
C THR A 57 16.09 -20.48 -8.68
N PHE A 58 16.02 -21.79 -8.40
CA PHE A 58 17.11 -22.55 -7.81
C PHE A 58 17.81 -23.43 -8.85
N SER A 59 19.14 -23.42 -8.82
CA SER A 59 20.01 -24.29 -9.62
C SER A 59 19.79 -25.79 -9.38
N ARG A 60 19.26 -26.16 -8.21
CA ARG A 60 18.85 -27.53 -7.86
C ARG A 60 17.64 -27.52 -6.91
N PRO A 61 16.93 -28.64 -6.75
CA PRO A 61 15.91 -28.76 -5.71
C PRO A 61 16.49 -28.61 -4.31
N LEU A 62 15.68 -28.11 -3.37
CA LEU A 62 16.03 -28.04 -1.95
C LEU A 62 16.09 -29.45 -1.36
N LEU A 63 17.14 -29.76 -0.60
CA LEU A 63 17.29 -31.03 0.09
C LEU A 63 16.48 -31.02 1.39
N ARG A 64 15.15 -31.10 1.29
CA ARG A 64 14.27 -31.12 2.47
C ARG A 64 14.30 -32.50 3.16
N PRO A 65 14.26 -32.58 4.50
CA PRO A 65 14.14 -31.46 5.46
C PRO A 65 15.47 -30.85 5.89
N ALA A 66 16.60 -31.30 5.34
CA ALA A 66 17.94 -30.87 5.76
C ALA A 66 18.21 -29.39 5.46
N GLU A 67 17.62 -28.81 4.41
CA GLU A 67 17.79 -27.41 4.01
C GLU A 67 16.47 -26.63 4.09
N ARG A 68 16.57 -25.39 4.56
CA ARG A 68 15.49 -24.39 4.51
C ARG A 68 16.00 -23.12 3.84
N ILE A 69 15.09 -22.33 3.28
CA ILE A 69 15.40 -21.02 2.73
C ILE A 69 14.83 -19.96 3.65
N ALA A 70 15.59 -18.91 3.88
CA ALA A 70 15.11 -17.68 4.49
C ALA A 70 15.32 -16.51 3.52
N VAL A 71 14.30 -15.69 3.33
CA VAL A 71 14.29 -14.56 2.40
C VAL A 71 14.09 -13.28 3.20
N PHE A 72 15.00 -12.33 3.00
CA PHE A 72 14.99 -11.03 3.66
C PHE A 72 14.86 -9.91 2.64
N ILE A 73 14.08 -8.90 2.98
CA ILE A 73 14.14 -7.58 2.36
C ILE A 73 14.67 -6.64 3.43
N ASP A 74 15.86 -6.07 3.18
CA ASP A 74 16.66 -5.33 4.15
C ASP A 74 16.90 -6.14 5.44
N ARG A 75 16.13 -5.85 6.50
CA ARG A 75 16.22 -6.52 7.81
C ARG A 75 14.97 -7.32 8.16
N THR A 76 13.98 -7.34 7.28
CA THR A 76 12.68 -7.96 7.53
C THR A 76 12.66 -9.35 6.91
N ASP A 77 12.40 -10.38 7.73
CA ASP A 77 12.15 -11.73 7.25
C ASP A 77 10.79 -11.77 6.53
N VAL A 78 10.82 -12.06 5.24
CA VAL A 78 9.64 -12.18 4.37
C VAL A 78 9.46 -13.61 3.87
N THR A 79 10.17 -14.59 4.43
CA THR A 79 10.13 -16.00 4.00
C THR A 79 8.70 -16.53 3.92
N GLY A 80 7.85 -16.19 4.90
CA GLY A 80 6.46 -16.62 4.96
C GLY A 80 5.55 -16.01 3.88
N LEU A 81 6.02 -15.01 3.14
CA LEU A 81 5.28 -14.38 2.02
C LEU A 81 5.58 -15.04 0.66
N PHE A 82 6.51 -16.00 0.63
CA PHE A 82 6.84 -16.76 -0.56
C PHE A 82 6.18 -18.12 -0.54
N ARG A 83 5.51 -18.47 -1.65
CA ARG A 83 5.07 -19.85 -1.90
C ARG A 83 6.26 -20.67 -2.41
N ALA A 84 6.61 -21.72 -1.68
CA ALA A 84 7.74 -22.59 -2.02
C ALA A 84 7.34 -23.75 -2.94
N GLY A 85 8.00 -23.82 -4.11
CA GLY A 85 8.00 -24.97 -5.02
C GLY A 85 9.24 -25.87 -4.82
N ALA A 86 9.42 -26.85 -5.71
CA ALA A 86 10.58 -27.74 -5.65
C ALA A 86 11.89 -27.04 -6.03
N ARG A 87 11.84 -26.13 -7.02
CA ARG A 87 12.99 -25.42 -7.61
C ARG A 87 12.78 -23.91 -7.72
N SER A 88 11.71 -23.40 -7.12
CA SER A 88 11.39 -21.98 -7.15
C SER A 88 10.67 -21.55 -5.89
N MET A 89 10.74 -20.25 -5.61
CA MET A 89 9.92 -19.58 -4.61
C MET A 89 9.34 -18.32 -5.26
N ALA A 90 8.04 -18.09 -5.10
CA ALA A 90 7.40 -16.90 -5.66
C ALA A 90 6.73 -16.09 -4.54
N TYR A 91 7.01 -14.80 -4.49
CA TYR A 91 6.30 -13.86 -3.64
C TYR A 91 4.84 -13.81 -4.08
N GLU A 92 3.92 -14.24 -3.21
CA GLU A 92 2.50 -14.25 -3.57
C GLU A 92 1.99 -12.81 -3.74
N ARG A 93 1.17 -12.58 -4.77
CA ARG A 93 0.46 -11.31 -4.97
C ARG A 93 -0.60 -11.17 -3.86
N GLY A 94 -0.18 -10.72 -2.70
CA GLY A 94 -1.02 -10.55 -1.52
C GLY A 94 -1.40 -9.10 -1.24
N LEU A 95 -2.07 -8.89 -0.09
CA LEU A 95 -2.41 -7.56 0.44
C LEU A 95 -1.18 -6.75 0.87
N ILE A 96 -0.05 -7.42 1.12
CA ILE A 96 1.20 -6.79 1.55
C ILE A 96 1.97 -6.36 0.30
N LEU A 97 2.08 -5.04 0.12
CA LEU A 97 2.92 -4.45 -0.91
C LEU A 97 4.37 -4.45 -0.46
N LEU A 98 5.30 -4.60 -1.40
CA LEU A 98 6.72 -4.40 -1.14
C LEU A 98 6.92 -3.02 -0.51
N PRO A 99 7.88 -2.86 0.41
CA PRO A 99 8.26 -1.55 0.90
C PRO A 99 8.70 -0.68 -0.27
N GLY A 100 8.64 0.61 -0.02
CA GLY A 100 8.87 1.62 -1.02
C GLY A 100 10.30 2.15 -1.02
N GLY A 101 10.93 2.25 -2.19
CA GLY A 101 12.25 2.86 -2.36
C GLY A 101 13.32 1.86 -2.74
N THR A 102 14.56 2.10 -2.30
CA THR A 102 15.69 1.20 -2.56
C THR A 102 15.78 0.16 -1.46
N HIS A 103 15.86 -1.10 -1.85
CA HIS A 103 15.90 -2.24 -0.95
C HIS A 103 16.96 -3.23 -1.37
N GLU A 104 17.35 -4.07 -0.43
CA GLU A 104 18.24 -5.20 -0.67
C GLU A 104 17.49 -6.51 -0.44
N LEU A 105 17.45 -7.37 -1.46
CA LEU A 105 16.95 -8.72 -1.34
C LEU A 105 18.11 -9.65 -0.98
N VAL A 106 18.00 -10.36 0.13
CA VAL A 106 19.01 -11.33 0.57
C VAL A 106 18.36 -12.69 0.80
N VAL A 107 18.96 -13.74 0.26
CA VAL A 107 18.48 -15.12 0.41
C VAL A 107 19.55 -15.94 1.11
N TYR A 108 19.14 -16.62 2.18
CA TYR A 108 19.95 -17.54 2.95
C TYR A 108 19.47 -18.97 2.78
N VAL A 109 20.42 -19.90 2.74
CA VAL A 109 20.18 -21.32 3.03
C VAL A 109 20.49 -21.54 4.50
N VAL A 110 19.56 -22.17 5.20
CA VAL A 110 19.71 -22.59 6.59
C VAL A 110 19.80 -24.11 6.62
N GLU A 111 20.94 -24.62 7.07
CA GLU A 111 21.14 -26.05 7.29
C GLU A 111 20.48 -26.46 8.61
N SER A 112 19.52 -27.39 8.56
CA SER A 112 18.70 -27.76 9.72
C SER A 112 19.48 -28.53 10.80
N ALA A 113 20.57 -29.21 10.43
CA ALA A 113 21.37 -29.99 11.37
C ALA A 113 22.34 -29.11 12.18
N SER A 114 22.98 -28.14 11.52
CA SER A 114 23.98 -27.25 12.14
C SER A 114 23.38 -25.91 12.59
N GLY A 115 22.20 -25.54 12.06
CA GLY A 115 21.64 -24.20 12.21
C GLY A 115 22.44 -23.13 11.47
N THR A 116 23.38 -23.51 10.60
CA THR A 116 24.28 -22.57 9.93
C THR A 116 23.56 -21.84 8.81
N TRP A 117 23.76 -20.52 8.77
CA TRP A 117 23.22 -19.64 7.75
C TRP A 117 24.29 -19.36 6.71
N ARG A 118 23.96 -19.59 5.44
CA ARG A 118 24.84 -19.26 4.33
C ARG A 118 24.09 -18.42 3.31
N GLU A 119 24.63 -17.25 3.01
CA GLU A 119 24.11 -16.38 1.95
C GLU A 119 24.31 -17.06 0.59
N VAL A 120 23.26 -17.05 -0.23
CA VAL A 120 23.28 -17.64 -1.57
C VAL A 120 22.86 -16.66 -2.66
N HIS A 121 22.29 -15.51 -2.28
CA HIS A 121 21.94 -14.43 -3.21
C HIS A 121 21.81 -13.11 -2.47
N ARG A 122 22.26 -12.04 -3.12
CA ARG A 122 22.08 -10.66 -2.69
C ARG A 122 21.90 -9.80 -3.92
N GLN A 123 20.86 -8.98 -3.93
CA GLN A 123 20.59 -8.11 -5.05
C GLN A 123 19.87 -6.84 -4.61
N PRO A 124 20.40 -5.64 -4.97
CA PRO A 124 19.67 -4.40 -4.76
C PRO A 124 18.54 -4.27 -5.78
N PHE A 125 17.41 -3.71 -5.36
CA PHE A 125 16.30 -3.39 -6.25
C PHE A 125 15.61 -2.10 -5.81
N GLN A 126 14.92 -1.46 -6.76
CA GLN A 126 14.11 -0.29 -6.46
C GLN A 126 12.64 -0.60 -6.68
N THR A 127 11.79 -0.15 -5.78
CA THR A 127 10.35 -0.21 -5.93
C THR A 127 9.78 1.18 -6.17
N VAL A 128 8.84 1.25 -7.10
CA VAL A 128 8.05 2.46 -7.36
C VAL A 128 6.60 2.19 -7.07
N GLY A 129 5.94 3.19 -6.47
CA GLY A 129 4.51 3.20 -6.31
C GLY A 129 3.80 3.27 -7.66
N PRO A 130 2.46 3.11 -7.65
CA PRO A 130 1.63 3.33 -8.82
C PRO A 130 1.98 4.65 -9.50
N LEU A 131 1.90 4.71 -10.84
CA LEU A 131 2.16 5.93 -11.63
C LEU A 131 3.57 6.54 -11.48
N GLY A 132 4.55 5.76 -10.99
CA GLY A 132 5.95 6.18 -10.87
C GLY A 132 6.25 7.07 -9.67
N PHE A 133 5.38 7.08 -8.65
CA PHE A 133 5.64 7.79 -7.41
C PHE A 133 6.71 7.09 -6.58
N GLN A 134 7.71 7.84 -6.15
CA GLN A 134 8.62 7.42 -5.10
C GLN A 134 7.93 7.58 -3.75
N PRO A 135 7.84 6.51 -2.95
CA PRO A 135 7.35 6.60 -1.58
C PRO A 135 8.38 7.37 -0.73
N GLY A 136 7.91 8.39 -0.02
CA GLY A 136 8.73 9.23 0.84
C GLY A 136 8.70 8.76 2.29
N ARG A 137 7.55 8.92 2.95
CA ARG A 137 7.35 8.57 4.37
C ARG A 137 6.00 7.90 4.55
N SER A 138 5.91 6.95 5.47
CA SER A 138 4.64 6.34 5.86
C SER A 138 4.64 6.07 7.36
N ASP A 139 3.74 6.72 8.08
CA ASP A 139 3.55 6.53 9.51
C ASP A 139 2.21 5.83 9.73
N LEU A 140 2.23 4.74 10.48
CA LEU A 140 1.05 3.96 10.85
C LEU A 140 0.96 3.90 12.37
N SER A 141 -0.21 4.21 12.90
CA SER A 141 -0.52 4.12 14.32
C SER A 141 -1.83 3.36 14.50
N LEU A 142 -1.79 2.34 15.36
CA LEU A 142 -2.96 1.62 15.81
C LEU A 142 -2.97 1.66 17.34
N THR A 143 -4.09 2.10 17.91
CA THR A 143 -4.31 2.11 19.36
C THR A 143 -5.61 1.37 19.65
N ALA A 144 -5.57 0.43 20.59
CA ALA A 144 -6.74 -0.27 21.08
C ALA A 144 -6.87 0.01 22.58
N ALA A 145 -8.05 0.46 23.00
CA ALA A 145 -8.41 0.61 24.39
C ALA A 145 -9.45 -0.45 24.74
N THR A 146 -9.18 -1.23 25.77
CA THR A 146 -10.10 -2.27 26.24
C THR A 146 -10.62 -1.90 27.61
N ALA A 147 -11.93 -1.92 27.79
CA ALA A 147 -12.55 -1.81 29.11
C ALA A 147 -13.23 -3.13 29.45
N ARG A 148 -12.90 -3.67 30.62
CA ARG A 148 -13.54 -4.87 31.17
C ARG A 148 -14.13 -4.49 32.51
N ARG A 149 -15.42 -4.76 32.70
CA ARG A 149 -16.02 -4.71 34.03
C ARG A 149 -15.62 -5.99 34.75
N MET A 150 -14.71 -5.88 35.73
CA MET A 150 -14.47 -6.96 36.67
C MET A 150 -15.62 -6.89 37.68
N THR A 151 -16.52 -7.88 37.65
CA THR A 151 -17.71 -7.85 38.51
C THR A 151 -17.35 -8.05 39.98
N GLU A 152 -18.05 -7.29 40.84
CA GLU A 152 -18.31 -7.58 42.26
C GLU A 152 -18.78 -9.04 42.47
N GLY A 153 -18.62 -9.55 43.69
CA GLY A 153 -18.85 -10.96 44.05
C GLY A 153 -20.11 -11.56 43.42
N PHE A 154 -19.90 -12.59 42.60
CA PHE A 154 -20.95 -13.36 41.95
C PHE A 154 -21.24 -14.60 42.79
N ASP A 155 -22.50 -14.78 43.20
CA ASP A 155 -22.97 -16.00 43.87
C ASP A 155 -23.41 -17.03 42.80
N PRO A 156 -22.68 -18.15 42.65
CA PRO A 156 -22.94 -19.13 41.59
C PRO A 156 -24.23 -19.95 41.78
N GLU A 157 -24.95 -19.80 42.90
CA GLU A 157 -26.15 -20.58 43.18
C GLU A 157 -27.46 -19.94 42.68
N GLU A 158 -27.50 -18.64 42.37
CA GLU A 158 -28.76 -17.92 42.04
C GLU A 158 -28.94 -17.51 40.57
N ALA A 159 -27.90 -17.48 39.74
CA ALA A 159 -28.01 -17.10 38.32
C ALA A 159 -26.86 -17.66 37.45
N ALA A 160 -27.02 -17.64 36.12
CA ALA A 160 -25.89 -17.85 35.20
C ALA A 160 -24.90 -16.67 35.32
N PRO A 161 -23.57 -16.89 35.16
CA PRO A 161 -22.59 -15.81 35.24
C PRO A 161 -22.94 -14.69 34.27
N PRO A 162 -22.89 -13.41 34.70
CA PRO A 162 -23.09 -12.31 33.77
C PRO A 162 -22.04 -12.41 32.66
N GLU A 163 -22.46 -12.25 31.41
CA GLU A 163 -21.53 -12.22 30.28
C GLU A 163 -20.50 -11.11 30.54
N ALA A 164 -19.21 -11.47 30.51
CA ALA A 164 -18.14 -10.50 30.64
C ALA A 164 -18.23 -9.54 29.44
N VAL A 165 -18.74 -8.33 29.66
CA VAL A 165 -18.77 -7.30 28.63
C VAL A 165 -17.34 -6.78 28.45
N GLU A 166 -16.70 -7.24 27.37
CA GLU A 166 -15.42 -6.73 26.90
C GLU A 166 -15.67 -5.66 25.84
N ASN A 167 -15.32 -4.43 26.18
CA ASN A 167 -15.45 -3.31 25.27
C ASN A 167 -14.11 -2.98 24.65
N VAL A 168 -14.11 -2.75 23.34
CA VAL A 168 -12.91 -2.45 22.55
C VAL A 168 -13.16 -1.21 21.71
N ASP A 169 -12.38 -0.18 21.97
CA ASP A 169 -12.30 1.02 21.15
C ASP A 169 -10.99 1.00 20.35
N LEU A 170 -11.07 1.29 19.06
CA LEU A 170 -9.96 1.26 18.13
C LEU A 170 -9.74 2.65 17.53
N GLN A 171 -8.48 3.07 17.43
CA GLN A 171 -8.07 4.22 16.64
C GLN A 171 -6.96 3.80 15.69
N PHE A 172 -7.19 4.01 14.40
CA PHE A 172 -6.20 3.78 13.35
C PHE A 172 -5.87 5.10 12.68
N ARG A 173 -4.58 5.41 12.52
CA ARG A 173 -4.10 6.56 11.75
C ARG A 173 -3.05 6.12 10.76
N LEU A 174 -3.17 6.59 9.53
CA LEU A 174 -2.21 6.41 8.45
C LEU A 174 -1.85 7.77 7.87
N SER A 175 -0.56 8.07 7.80
CA SER A 175 -0.02 9.24 7.09
C SER A 175 0.96 8.75 6.03
N THR A 176 0.81 9.21 4.79
CA THR A 176 1.73 8.86 3.71
C THR A 176 2.19 10.10 2.96
N GLU A 177 3.42 10.04 2.45
CA GLU A 177 3.98 11.04 1.55
C GLU A 177 4.60 10.34 0.34
N HIS A 178 4.34 10.88 -0.84
CA HIS A 178 4.80 10.37 -2.12
C HIS A 178 5.32 11.53 -2.97
N VAL A 179 6.38 11.29 -3.75
CA VAL A 179 7.00 12.31 -4.59
C VAL A 179 7.18 11.77 -6.02
N ARG A 180 6.93 12.62 -7.01
CA ARG A 180 7.23 12.35 -8.42
C ARG A 180 7.70 13.63 -9.10
N GLY A 181 9.02 13.80 -9.20
CA GLY A 181 9.61 15.06 -9.65
C GLY A 181 9.25 16.20 -8.69
N ALA A 182 8.64 17.27 -9.21
CA ALA A 182 8.18 18.40 -8.39
C ALA A 182 6.83 18.16 -7.70
N LEU A 183 6.07 17.14 -8.11
CA LEU A 183 4.79 16.80 -7.51
C LEU A 183 4.99 16.03 -6.20
N LYS A 184 4.49 16.56 -5.09
CA LYS A 184 4.38 15.88 -3.81
C LYS A 184 2.92 15.58 -3.53
N VAL A 185 2.62 14.40 -3.04
CA VAL A 185 1.28 13.97 -2.64
C VAL A 185 1.36 13.44 -1.23
N ALA A 186 0.65 14.08 -0.30
CA ALA A 186 0.51 13.62 1.07
C ALA A 186 -0.92 13.13 1.32
N SER A 187 -1.08 12.09 2.13
CA SER A 187 -2.38 11.63 2.60
C SER A 187 -2.35 11.44 4.12
N GLN A 188 -3.47 11.74 4.75
CA GLN A 188 -3.72 11.44 6.15
C GLN A 188 -5.11 10.80 6.23
N THR A 189 -5.25 9.73 7.01
CA THR A 189 -6.52 9.05 7.22
C THR A 189 -6.60 8.60 8.66
N ALA A 190 -7.72 8.88 9.31
CA ALA A 190 -8.01 8.46 10.67
C ALA A 190 -9.34 7.70 10.71
N LEU A 191 -9.31 6.48 11.25
CA LEU A 191 -10.47 5.64 11.47
C LEU A 191 -10.66 5.44 12.97
N VAL A 192 -11.91 5.37 13.38
CA VAL A 192 -12.28 5.02 14.75
C VAL A 192 -13.22 3.83 14.72
N GLY A 193 -13.10 2.95 15.70
CA GLY A 193 -13.97 1.80 15.88
C GLY A 193 -14.40 1.64 17.33
N ALA A 194 -15.60 1.12 17.54
CA ALA A 194 -16.14 0.80 18.86
C ALA A 194 -16.94 -0.51 18.79
N SER A 195 -16.76 -1.38 19.80
CA SER A 195 -17.52 -2.62 19.92
C SER A 195 -18.99 -2.37 20.29
N GLU A 196 -19.23 -1.39 21.17
CA GLU A 196 -20.57 -0.94 21.54
C GLU A 196 -21.05 0.15 20.58
N ARG A 197 -22.34 0.09 20.22
CA ARG A 197 -22.88 0.95 19.17
C ARG A 197 -23.20 2.36 19.66
N ASP A 198 -23.56 2.52 20.92
CA ASP A 198 -23.74 3.81 21.59
C ASP A 198 -22.45 4.65 21.64
N LYS A 199 -21.28 4.01 21.51
CA LYS A 199 -19.95 4.63 21.37
C LYS A 199 -19.49 4.85 19.93
N ALA A 200 -20.25 4.42 18.94
CA ALA A 200 -19.91 4.63 17.54
C ALA A 200 -19.84 6.13 17.21
N LEU A 201 -18.89 6.52 16.35
CA LEU A 201 -18.61 7.92 16.00
C LEU A 201 -19.87 8.75 15.66
N ARG A 202 -20.83 8.12 14.98
CA ARG A 202 -22.07 8.76 14.51
C ARG A 202 -23.33 8.29 15.22
N PHE A 203 -23.21 7.73 16.42
CA PHE A 203 -24.38 7.25 17.16
C PHE A 203 -25.45 8.34 17.35
N TYR A 204 -25.07 9.57 17.69
CA TYR A 204 -26.04 10.68 17.81
C TYR A 204 -26.78 11.02 16.51
N GLN A 205 -26.22 10.68 15.35
CA GLN A 205 -26.80 10.97 14.03
C GLN A 205 -27.59 9.79 13.47
N ARG A 206 -27.19 8.55 13.79
CA ARG A 206 -27.73 7.32 13.18
C ARG A 206 -28.32 6.29 14.16
N GLY A 207 -28.18 6.51 15.46
CA GLY A 207 -28.63 5.56 16.49
C GLY A 207 -28.13 4.15 16.22
N ASP A 208 -29.06 3.19 16.16
CA ASP A 208 -28.77 1.77 15.97
C ASP A 208 -28.22 1.41 14.58
N ASP A 209 -28.26 2.33 13.62
CA ASP A 209 -27.67 2.19 12.29
C ASP A 209 -26.25 2.77 12.20
N ALA A 210 -25.70 3.27 13.32
CA ALA A 210 -24.35 3.83 13.34
C ALA A 210 -23.29 2.75 13.04
N PRO A 211 -22.39 2.98 12.05
CA PRO A 211 -21.30 2.07 11.76
C PRO A 211 -20.35 1.94 12.96
N ARG A 212 -20.00 0.69 13.31
CA ARG A 212 -19.03 0.42 14.39
C ARG A 212 -17.60 0.79 14.04
N ILE A 213 -17.28 0.92 12.75
CA ILE A 213 -15.99 1.42 12.26
C ILE A 213 -16.31 2.53 11.27
N ASP A 214 -15.75 3.71 11.50
CA ASP A 214 -16.06 4.88 10.69
C ASP A 214 -14.88 5.82 10.49
N LEU A 215 -14.97 6.61 9.43
CA LEU A 215 -13.95 7.59 9.05
C LEU A 215 -14.07 8.84 9.91
N SER A 216 -13.11 9.09 10.81
CA SER A 216 -13.10 10.31 11.62
C SER A 216 -12.58 11.49 10.80
N SER A 217 -11.47 11.31 10.10
CA SER A 217 -10.95 12.32 9.18
C SER A 217 -10.14 11.72 8.04
N TYR A 218 -10.02 12.49 6.96
CA TYR A 218 -9.01 12.24 5.93
C TYR A 218 -8.59 13.56 5.28
N LEU A 219 -7.37 13.61 4.77
CA LEU A 219 -6.86 14.75 4.03
C LEU A 219 -5.94 14.24 2.93
N LEU A 220 -6.21 14.65 1.70
CA LEU A 220 -5.33 14.47 0.55
C LEU A 220 -4.76 15.83 0.18
N GLN A 221 -3.45 15.91 0.03
CA GLN A 221 -2.76 17.13 -0.38
C GLN A 221 -1.88 16.82 -1.57
N ALA A 222 -1.92 17.67 -2.59
CA ALA A 222 -1.03 17.61 -3.73
C ALA A 222 -0.39 18.98 -3.92
N SER A 223 0.94 19.03 -3.95
CA SER A 223 1.69 20.25 -4.19
C SER A 223 2.63 20.10 -5.37
N ASN A 224 2.69 21.12 -6.22
CA ASN A 224 3.58 21.17 -7.37
C ASN A 224 4.00 22.60 -7.64
N GLY A 225 5.22 22.96 -7.21
CA GLY A 225 5.73 24.32 -7.32
C GLY A 225 4.87 25.32 -6.53
N PRO A 226 4.28 26.34 -7.18
CA PRO A 226 3.49 27.36 -6.49
C PRO A 226 2.05 26.92 -6.17
N VAL A 227 1.63 25.72 -6.58
CA VAL A 227 0.23 25.26 -6.46
C VAL A 227 0.11 24.21 -5.38
N ASP A 228 -0.80 24.44 -4.44
CA ASP A 228 -1.21 23.50 -3.39
C ASP A 228 -2.72 23.20 -3.54
N LEU A 229 -3.08 21.92 -3.66
CA LEU A 229 -4.45 21.43 -3.65
C LEU A 229 -4.64 20.56 -2.41
N SER A 230 -5.70 20.80 -1.64
CA SER A 230 -6.10 19.94 -0.52
C SER A 230 -7.56 19.52 -0.63
N VAL A 231 -7.89 18.27 -0.30
CA VAL A 231 -9.25 17.71 -0.35
C VAL A 231 -9.50 16.81 0.87
N GLY A 232 -10.69 16.88 1.46
CA GLY A 232 -11.07 16.15 2.67
C GLY A 232 -11.31 17.12 3.82
N HIS A 233 -10.92 16.76 5.04
CA HIS A 233 -10.95 17.64 6.21
C HIS A 233 -9.90 18.74 6.08
N VAL A 234 -10.33 19.88 5.56
CA VAL A 234 -9.52 21.06 5.30
C VAL A 234 -9.97 22.19 6.22
N SER A 235 -9.05 23.10 6.51
CA SER A 235 -9.39 24.38 7.16
C SER A 235 -9.17 25.54 6.19
N ALA A 236 -10.06 26.51 6.26
CA ALA A 236 -10.00 27.71 5.45
C ALA A 236 -10.27 28.96 6.27
N GLY A 237 -9.68 30.06 5.83
CA GLY A 237 -9.83 31.37 6.45
C GLY A 237 -8.77 31.67 7.50
N ASP A 238 -8.15 32.83 7.35
CA ASP A 238 -7.15 33.43 8.22
C ASP A 238 -7.62 34.80 8.77
N GLN A 239 -8.82 35.25 8.36
CA GLN A 239 -9.40 36.54 8.72
C GLN A 239 -10.46 36.38 9.80
N ARG A 240 -10.16 36.90 11.00
CA ARG A 240 -11.03 36.80 12.18
C ARG A 240 -12.46 37.33 11.99
N HIS A 241 -12.67 38.21 11.00
CA HIS A 241 -13.94 38.91 10.75
C HIS A 241 -14.76 38.34 9.58
N LEU A 242 -14.20 37.40 8.81
CA LEU A 242 -14.89 36.78 7.67
C LEU A 242 -15.07 35.28 7.90
N VAL A 243 -13.96 34.56 7.92
CA VAL A 243 -13.90 33.13 8.17
C VAL A 243 -12.61 32.88 8.93
N ASN A 244 -12.72 32.38 10.15
CA ASN A 244 -11.57 32.13 11.02
C ASN A 244 -11.35 30.64 11.20
N ARG A 245 -10.38 30.07 10.46
CA ARG A 245 -9.99 28.66 10.55
C ARG A 245 -11.17 27.70 10.59
N PHE A 246 -12.18 27.98 9.77
CA PHE A 246 -13.33 27.10 9.66
C PHE A 246 -12.87 25.78 9.06
N SER A 247 -13.12 24.68 9.77
CA SER A 247 -12.63 23.34 9.42
C SER A 247 -13.79 22.41 9.16
N SER A 248 -13.81 21.80 7.97
CA SER A 248 -14.82 20.82 7.56
C SER A 248 -14.34 20.02 6.36
N ARG A 249 -15.19 19.16 5.80
CA ARG A 249 -14.96 18.50 4.52
C ARG A 249 -15.11 19.48 3.37
N GLY A 250 -14.14 19.46 2.46
CA GLY A 250 -14.14 20.34 1.31
C GLY A 250 -12.89 20.19 0.47
N ALA A 251 -12.61 21.24 -0.31
CA ALA A 251 -11.40 21.39 -1.08
C ALA A 251 -10.85 22.81 -0.93
N THR A 252 -9.52 22.93 -0.92
CA THR A 252 -8.81 24.20 -1.01
C THR A 252 -7.81 24.16 -2.14
N LEU A 253 -7.68 25.27 -2.84
CA LEU A 253 -6.65 25.52 -3.86
C LEU A 253 -5.92 26.78 -3.44
N ALA A 254 -4.61 26.69 -3.26
CA ALA A 254 -3.74 27.83 -3.03
C ALA A 254 -2.70 27.92 -4.16
N VAL A 255 -2.42 29.14 -4.60
CA VAL A 255 -1.44 29.45 -5.64
C VAL A 255 -0.60 30.62 -5.15
N ARG A 256 0.71 30.40 -5.02
CA ARG A 256 1.69 31.40 -4.56
C ARG A 256 2.73 31.67 -5.66
N PRO A 257 2.39 32.45 -6.69
CA PRO A 257 3.31 32.72 -7.79
C PRO A 257 4.39 33.72 -7.33
N GLY A 258 5.57 33.22 -7.00
CA GLY A 258 6.68 34.04 -6.48
C GLY A 258 6.51 34.38 -5.00
N SER A 259 7.08 35.51 -4.56
CA SER A 259 7.06 35.91 -3.14
C SER A 259 5.99 36.93 -2.76
N ARG A 260 5.35 37.60 -3.73
CA ARG A 260 4.51 38.79 -3.45
C ARG A 260 3.01 38.56 -3.52
N VAL A 261 2.58 37.41 -4.04
CA VAL A 261 1.17 37.13 -4.29
C VAL A 261 0.81 35.80 -3.68
N ASP A 262 -0.28 35.78 -2.91
CA ASP A 262 -0.93 34.56 -2.42
C ASP A 262 -2.40 34.62 -2.86
N LEU A 263 -2.85 33.57 -3.53
CA LEU A 263 -4.24 33.37 -3.91
C LEU A 263 -4.70 32.08 -3.26
N SER A 264 -5.78 32.11 -2.51
CA SER A 264 -6.41 30.89 -2.01
C SER A 264 -7.92 30.93 -2.22
N VAL A 265 -8.47 29.79 -2.61
CA VAL A 265 -9.90 29.56 -2.76
C VAL A 265 -10.25 28.29 -2.02
N ALA A 266 -11.35 28.30 -1.30
CA ALA A 266 -11.83 27.13 -0.58
C ALA A 266 -13.34 26.97 -0.76
N ALA A 267 -13.77 25.73 -0.90
CA ALA A 267 -15.17 25.31 -0.87
C ALA A 267 -15.31 24.21 0.17
N LEU A 268 -16.14 24.43 1.19
CA LEU A 268 -16.31 23.52 2.32
C LEU A 268 -17.80 23.28 2.60
N ASN A 269 -18.11 22.17 3.25
CA ASN A 269 -19.41 21.96 3.87
C ASN A 269 -19.57 22.90 5.08
N GLY A 270 -20.74 23.53 5.23
CA GLY A 270 -21.07 24.41 6.36
C GLY A 270 -21.26 23.69 7.70
N SER A 271 -21.35 22.37 7.70
CA SER A 271 -21.51 21.52 8.88
C SER A 271 -20.29 20.61 9.06
N GLN A 272 -20.02 20.15 10.29
CA GLN A 272 -18.94 19.22 10.53
C GLN A 272 -19.35 17.81 10.11
N GLU A 273 -18.65 17.28 9.11
CA GLU A 273 -18.98 16.00 8.48
C GLU A 273 -17.96 14.92 8.84
N VAL A 274 -18.44 13.76 9.25
CA VAL A 274 -17.64 12.55 9.52
C VAL A 274 -18.29 11.31 8.91
N GLY A 275 -17.52 10.24 8.81
CA GLY A 275 -17.90 8.95 8.27
C GLY A 275 -17.74 8.77 6.75
N TRP A 276 -18.09 7.61 6.24
CA TRP A 276 -17.84 7.27 4.82
C TRP A 276 -18.71 8.01 3.80
N ASP A 277 -19.79 8.63 4.27
CA ASP A 277 -20.73 9.35 3.42
C ASP A 277 -20.22 10.75 3.11
N ARG A 278 -20.59 11.31 1.95
CA ARG A 278 -20.24 12.69 1.55
C ARG A 278 -18.75 12.97 1.74
N LEU A 279 -17.89 12.15 1.13
CA LEU A 279 -16.43 12.24 1.29
C LEU A 279 -15.93 13.66 1.02
N ILE A 280 -16.30 14.24 -0.11
CA ILE A 280 -15.87 15.60 -0.48
C ILE A 280 -16.60 16.66 0.38
N GLY A 281 -17.79 16.35 0.91
CA GLY A 281 -18.61 17.28 1.69
C GLY A 281 -19.32 18.34 0.85
N LEU A 282 -19.16 18.36 -0.47
CA LEU A 282 -19.73 19.36 -1.35
C LEU A 282 -21.02 18.90 -2.05
N ASP A 283 -21.59 17.76 -1.69
CA ASP A 283 -22.73 17.21 -2.42
C ASP A 283 -24.03 18.01 -2.15
N ASP A 284 -24.17 18.56 -0.95
CA ASP A 284 -25.32 19.37 -0.55
C ASP A 284 -25.10 20.84 -0.93
N GLY A 285 -25.94 21.38 -1.81
CA GLY A 285 -25.90 22.78 -2.24
C GLY A 285 -26.36 23.77 -1.16
N GLY A 286 -27.19 23.35 -0.22
CA GLY A 286 -27.76 24.20 0.83
C GLY A 286 -26.79 24.49 1.98
N HIS A 287 -25.71 23.71 2.08
CA HIS A 287 -24.75 23.76 3.19
C HIS A 287 -23.32 23.90 2.68
N ARG A 288 -23.06 24.93 1.85
CA ARG A 288 -21.71 25.22 1.32
C ARG A 288 -21.20 26.58 1.79
N LEU A 289 -19.95 26.60 2.22
CA LEU A 289 -19.17 27.80 2.47
C LEU A 289 -18.08 27.91 1.41
N VAL A 290 -18.10 29.00 0.65
CA VAL A 290 -17.07 29.31 -0.35
C VAL A 290 -16.36 30.59 0.08
N THR A 291 -15.04 30.55 0.12
CA THR A 291 -14.21 31.71 0.46
C THR A 291 -13.06 31.84 -0.52
N GLY A 292 -12.64 33.08 -0.76
CA GLY A 292 -11.49 33.41 -1.59
C GLY A 292 -10.69 34.51 -0.91
N THR A 293 -9.37 34.34 -0.85
CA THR A 293 -8.44 35.30 -0.27
C THR A 293 -7.37 35.65 -1.30
N VAL A 294 -7.04 36.94 -1.38
CA VAL A 294 -5.92 37.46 -2.15
C VAL A 294 -5.01 38.23 -1.20
N GLY A 295 -3.76 37.79 -1.10
CA GLY A 295 -2.69 38.46 -0.37
C GLY A 295 -1.70 39.11 -1.33
N LEU A 296 -1.29 40.34 -1.04
CA LEU A 296 -0.29 41.08 -1.79
C LEU A 296 0.76 41.65 -0.82
N GLU A 297 2.03 41.35 -1.05
CA GLU A 297 3.16 41.92 -0.29
C GLU A 297 3.74 43.13 -1.04
N ALA A 298 3.57 44.33 -0.45
CA ALA A 298 3.99 45.59 -1.08
C ALA A 298 5.50 45.87 -0.96
N PHE A 299 6.19 45.22 0.00
CA PHE A 299 7.61 45.45 0.29
C PHE A 299 8.35 44.12 0.30
N SER A 300 9.54 44.04 -0.31
CA SER A 300 10.36 42.84 -0.20
C SER A 300 10.97 42.76 1.20
N THR A 301 10.80 41.63 1.89
CA THR A 301 11.61 41.30 3.06
C THR A 301 13.09 41.24 2.64
N PRO A 302 14.01 42.01 3.29
CA PRO A 302 15.43 41.84 3.06
C PRO A 302 15.84 40.43 3.48
N GLY A 303 16.53 39.71 2.59
CA GLY A 303 17.10 38.39 2.88
C GLY A 303 18.27 38.42 3.84
#